data_AF-A0A6J6T3W4-F1
#
_entry.id   AF-A0A6J6T3W4-F1
#
_cell.length_a   1.000
_cell.length_b   1.000
_cell.length_c   1.000
_cell.angle_alpha   90.00
_cell.angle_beta   90.00
_cell.angle_gamma   90.00
#
_symmetry.space_group_name_H-M   'P 1'
#
loop_
_entity.id
_entity.type
_entity.pdbx_description
1 polymer ?
#
loop_
_entity_poly.entity_id
_entity_poly.type
_entity_poly.pdbx_seq_one_letter_code
_entity_poly.pdbx_strand_id
1 'polypeptide(L)'
;MRTNTDALPPIKLWRDRFPEKFAPLSHARALIDIIATTNSIPVENLISPESVRRICWSPPSGSTLNRDEAGVRSALASLGARPWQIDLVAGALADALLEREPLIIEEPAAVEDPVAETTAESE
;
A
#
# COMPACT_ATOMS: atom_id res chain seq x y z
N MET A 1 -20.70 18.77 3.08
CA MET A 1 -20.57 17.47 2.42
C MET A 1 -19.12 17.39 1.93
N ARG A 2 -18.26 16.62 2.60
CA ARG A 2 -16.81 16.64 2.36
C ARG A 2 -16.47 15.74 1.18
N THR A 3 -16.05 16.38 0.11
CA THR A 3 -15.70 15.86 -1.20
C THR A 3 -14.64 14.76 -1.14
N ASN A 4 -14.96 13.64 -1.80
CA ASN A 4 -14.14 12.45 -2.04
C ASN A 4 -12.96 12.71 -3.00
N THR A 5 -12.20 13.80 -2.79
CA THR A 5 -11.18 14.30 -3.74
C THR A 5 -9.74 13.99 -3.31
N ASP A 6 -9.54 13.26 -2.21
CA ASP A 6 -8.22 12.71 -1.84
C ASP A 6 -8.08 11.23 -2.27
N ALA A 7 -8.75 10.82 -3.34
CA ALA A 7 -8.63 9.45 -3.83
C ALA A 7 -7.35 9.32 -4.66
N LEU A 8 -6.32 8.71 -4.06
CA LEU A 8 -5.11 8.30 -4.77
C LEU A 8 -5.49 7.50 -6.04
N PRO A 9 -4.72 7.61 -7.14
CA PRO A 9 -5.07 6.94 -8.38
C PRO A 9 -5.19 5.43 -8.16
N PRO A 10 -6.06 4.73 -8.91
CA PRO A 10 -6.22 3.29 -8.73
C PRO A 10 -4.88 2.58 -8.95
N ILE A 11 -4.59 1.56 -8.14
CA ILE A 11 -3.32 0.80 -8.18
C ILE A 11 -3.02 0.26 -9.59
N LYS A 12 -4.06 -0.09 -10.36
CA LYS A 12 -3.94 -0.48 -11.77
C LYS A 12 -3.24 0.58 -12.63
N LEU A 13 -3.53 1.86 -12.38
CA LEU A 13 -2.89 2.98 -13.07
C LEU A 13 -1.43 3.17 -12.63
N TRP A 14 -1.09 2.81 -11.39
CA TRP A 14 0.30 2.91 -10.90
C TRP A 14 1.19 1.87 -11.57
N ARG A 15 0.69 0.64 -11.75
CA ARG A 15 1.41 -0.41 -12.49
C ARG A 15 1.74 0.02 -13.93
N ASP A 16 0.79 0.69 -14.58
CA ASP A 16 0.90 1.08 -15.99
C ASP A 16 1.69 2.38 -16.21
N ARG A 17 1.46 3.40 -15.35
CA ARG A 17 2.02 4.76 -15.53
C ARG A 17 3.20 5.09 -14.61
N PHE A 18 3.32 4.41 -13.48
CA PHE A 18 4.30 4.71 -12.43
C PHE A 18 4.93 3.43 -11.83
N PRO A 19 5.58 2.59 -12.65
CA PRO A 19 6.16 1.31 -12.19
C PRO A 19 7.20 1.50 -11.07
N GLU A 20 7.94 2.61 -11.09
CA GLU A 20 8.91 3.01 -10.04
C GLU A 20 8.28 3.24 -8.65
N LYS A 21 7.00 3.62 -8.61
CA LYS A 21 6.23 3.79 -7.35
C LYS A 21 5.49 2.52 -6.96
N PHE A 22 5.15 1.70 -7.95
CA PHE A 22 4.46 0.43 -7.73
C PHE A 22 5.38 -0.66 -7.15
N ALA A 23 6.67 -0.65 -7.52
CA ALA A 23 7.67 -1.57 -6.98
C ALA A 23 7.76 -1.59 -5.45
N PRO A 24 7.98 -0.45 -4.77
CA PRO A 24 8.04 -0.42 -3.31
C PRO A 24 6.68 -0.65 -2.65
N LEU A 25 5.57 -0.28 -3.30
CA LEU A 25 4.22 -0.54 -2.79
C LEU A 25 3.92 -2.05 -2.69
N SER A 26 4.35 -2.82 -3.67
CA SER A 26 4.15 -4.27 -3.71
C SER A 26 4.92 -4.95 -2.57
N HIS A 27 6.18 -4.56 -2.39
CA HIS A 27 7.01 -4.99 -1.26
C HIS A 27 6.38 -4.63 0.09
N ALA A 28 5.93 -3.38 0.25
CA ALA A 28 5.31 -2.92 1.48
C ALA A 28 4.08 -3.78 1.84
N ARG A 29 3.22 -4.11 0.87
CA ARG A 29 2.06 -4.99 1.11
C ARG A 29 2.46 -6.39 1.55
N ALA A 30 3.44 -7.02 0.89
CA ALA A 30 3.92 -8.34 1.30
C ALA A 30 4.47 -8.33 2.73
N LEU A 31 5.30 -7.34 3.08
CA LEU A 31 5.88 -7.26 4.41
C LEU A 31 4.84 -7.00 5.49
N ILE A 32 3.83 -6.16 5.22
CA ILE A 32 2.70 -5.92 6.14
C ILE A 32 1.94 -7.22 6.40
N ASP A 33 1.67 -8.01 5.36
CA ASP A 33 0.97 -9.28 5.49
C ASP A 33 1.78 -10.31 6.30
N ILE A 34 3.10 -10.35 6.10
CA ILE A 34 4.02 -11.15 6.91
C ILE A 34 3.99 -10.70 8.38
N ILE A 35 4.06 -9.39 8.66
CA ILE A 35 4.01 -8.86 10.02
C ILE A 35 2.67 -9.21 10.68
N ALA A 36 1.57 -9.02 9.97
CA ALA A 36 0.23 -9.36 10.44
C ALA A 36 0.11 -10.84 10.80
N THR A 37 0.54 -11.72 9.90
CA THR A 37 0.56 -13.18 10.11
C THR A 37 1.45 -13.58 11.28
N THR A 38 2.66 -13.02 11.35
CA THR A 38 3.64 -13.29 12.42
C THR A 38 3.10 -12.89 13.79
N ASN A 39 2.41 -11.75 13.86
CA ASN A 39 1.83 -11.24 15.10
C ASN A 39 0.41 -11.77 15.36
N SER A 40 -0.18 -12.53 14.44
CA SER A 40 -1.59 -12.95 14.47
C SER A 40 -2.57 -11.78 14.67
N ILE A 41 -2.29 -10.65 14.00
CA ILE A 41 -3.13 -9.44 14.02
C ILE A 41 -3.64 -9.24 12.60
N PRO A 42 -4.93 -8.94 12.37
CA PRO A 42 -5.42 -8.67 11.02
C PRO A 42 -4.78 -7.40 10.46
N VAL A 43 -4.40 -7.42 9.17
CA VAL A 43 -3.68 -6.32 8.49
C VAL A 43 -4.39 -4.97 8.60
N GLU A 44 -5.73 -4.99 8.63
CA GLU A 44 -6.61 -3.84 8.80
C GLU A 44 -6.52 -3.20 10.19
N ASN A 45 -6.17 -3.97 11.23
CA ASN A 45 -5.85 -3.44 12.56
C ASN A 45 -4.38 -3.03 12.68
N LEU A 46 -3.50 -3.60 11.85
CA LEU A 46 -2.08 -3.29 11.85
C LEU A 46 -1.81 -1.90 11.25
N ILE A 47 -2.35 -1.60 10.07
CA ILE A 47 -2.15 -0.30 9.41
C ILE A 47 -3.21 -0.03 8.34
N SER A 48 -3.63 1.23 8.21
CA SER A 48 -4.55 1.63 7.14
C SER A 48 -3.89 1.49 5.77
N PRO A 49 -4.49 0.78 4.80
CA PRO A 49 -3.92 0.61 3.46
C PRO A 49 -3.72 1.95 2.73
N GLU A 50 -4.56 2.95 3.03
CA GLU A 50 -4.41 4.33 2.54
C GLU A 50 -3.10 4.99 3.03
N SER A 51 -2.69 4.72 4.27
CA SER A 51 -1.43 5.26 4.81
C SER A 51 -0.22 4.71 4.05
N VAL A 52 -0.26 3.41 3.74
CA VAL A 52 0.78 2.74 2.94
C VAL A 52 0.84 3.34 1.54
N ARG A 53 -0.33 3.48 0.88
CA ARG A 53 -0.42 4.10 -0.45
C ARG A 53 0.13 5.52 -0.45
N ARG A 54 -0.24 6.37 0.51
CA ARG A 54 0.29 7.74 0.60
C ARG A 54 1.81 7.78 0.76
N ILE A 55 2.39 6.90 1.56
CA ILE A 55 3.85 6.85 1.75
C ILE A 55 4.56 6.40 0.47
N CYS A 56 4.03 5.39 -0.22
CA CYS A 56 4.59 4.96 -1.51
C CYS A 56 4.43 6.03 -2.60
N TRP A 57 3.35 6.82 -2.56
CA TRP A 57 3.13 7.93 -3.50
C TRP A 57 4.06 9.12 -3.25
N SER A 58 4.19 9.51 -1.98
CA SER A 58 5.00 10.65 -1.54
C SER A 58 6.04 10.19 -0.53
N PRO A 59 7.04 9.38 -0.95
CA PRO A 59 8.08 8.92 -0.05
C PRO A 59 8.91 10.12 0.44
N PRO A 60 9.23 10.21 1.74
CA PRO A 60 10.06 11.28 2.26
C PRO A 60 11.44 11.28 1.58
N SER A 61 11.92 12.46 1.21
CA SER A 61 13.18 12.65 0.48
C SER A 61 14.33 11.90 1.17
N GLY A 62 14.90 10.91 0.48
CA GLY A 62 16.01 10.08 1.00
C GLY A 62 15.65 8.65 1.35
N SER A 63 14.36 8.35 1.63
CA SER A 63 13.90 6.99 1.95
C SER A 63 14.00 6.00 0.78
N THR A 64 14.13 6.49 -0.45
CA THR A 64 14.34 5.68 -1.67
C THR A 64 15.83 5.50 -2.04
N LEU A 65 16.74 6.14 -1.32
CA LEU A 65 18.20 6.10 -1.55
C LEU A 65 18.95 5.46 -0.39
N ASN A 66 18.47 5.67 0.85
CA ASN A 66 19.00 5.07 2.06
C ASN A 66 17.84 4.60 2.95
N ARG A 67 18.13 3.64 3.83
CA ARG A 67 17.19 3.12 4.83
C ARG A 67 16.83 4.24 5.82
N ASP A 68 15.87 5.08 5.46
CA ASP A 68 15.45 6.22 6.27
C ASP A 68 14.21 5.90 7.10
N GLU A 69 14.42 5.09 8.14
CA GLU A 69 13.36 4.64 9.02
C GLU A 69 12.74 5.82 9.79
N ALA A 70 13.53 6.82 10.16
CA ALA A 70 13.06 8.00 10.88
C ALA A 70 12.06 8.83 10.05
N GLY A 71 12.33 9.03 8.76
CA GLY A 71 11.43 9.71 7.83
C GLY A 71 10.11 8.94 7.64
N VAL A 72 10.18 7.61 7.52
CA VAL A 72 9.00 6.73 7.45
C VAL A 72 8.17 6.83 8.72
N ARG A 73 8.80 6.78 9.91
CA ARG A 73 8.10 6.94 11.19
C ARG A 73 7.38 8.28 11.29
N SER A 74 8.04 9.37 10.90
CA SER A 74 7.47 10.71 10.91
C SER A 74 6.29 10.84 9.93
N ALA A 75 6.41 10.25 8.74
CA ALA A 75 5.33 10.22 7.75
C ALA A 75 4.11 9.44 8.28
N LEU A 76 4.32 8.23 8.83
CA LEU A 76 3.26 7.44 9.44
C LEU A 76 2.59 8.15 10.61
N ALA A 77 3.38 8.79 11.48
CA ALA A 77 2.86 9.58 12.60
C ALA A 77 2.01 10.75 12.11
N SER A 78 2.44 11.45 11.05
CA SER A 78 1.69 12.55 10.42
C SER A 78 0.39 12.08 9.79
N LEU A 79 0.32 10.81 9.36
CA LEU A 79 -0.88 10.17 8.85
C LEU A 79 -1.81 9.65 9.97
N GLY A 80 -1.41 9.75 11.23
CA GLY A 80 -2.19 9.34 12.39
C GLY A 80 -2.02 7.87 12.79
N ALA A 81 -0.96 7.19 12.32
CA ALA A 81 -0.64 5.84 12.78
C ALA A 81 -0.25 5.85 14.27
N ARG A 82 -0.66 4.79 15.00
CA ARG A 82 -0.34 4.64 16.42
C ARG A 82 1.16 4.29 16.59
N PRO A 83 1.78 4.66 17.73
CA PRO A 83 3.21 4.38 17.97
C PRO A 83 3.59 2.90 17.81
N TRP A 84 2.76 1.98 18.31
CA TRP A 84 2.99 0.54 18.21
C TRP A 84 2.86 0.01 16.77
N GLN A 85 1.98 0.61 15.95
CA GLN A 85 1.86 0.28 14.53
C GLN A 85 3.12 0.76 13.80
N ILE A 86 3.52 2.01 14.05
CA ILE A 86 4.73 2.59 13.48
C ILE A 86 5.94 1.72 13.82
N ASP A 87 6.08 1.25 15.05
CA ASP A 87 7.22 0.43 15.46
C ASP A 87 7.28 -0.91 14.71
N LEU A 88 6.12 -1.55 14.49
CA LEU A 88 6.03 -2.80 13.72
C LEU A 88 6.28 -2.60 12.23
N VAL A 89 5.71 -1.54 11.63
CA VAL A 89 5.71 -1.39 10.16
C VAL A 89 6.86 -0.53 9.65
N ALA A 90 7.41 0.41 10.43
CA ALA A 90 8.39 1.38 9.92
C ALA A 90 9.67 0.72 9.39
N GLY A 91 10.19 -0.30 10.09
CA GLY A 91 11.36 -1.04 9.64
C GLY A 91 11.12 -1.74 8.31
N ALA A 92 10.00 -2.45 8.19
CA ALA A 92 9.59 -3.11 6.96
C ALA A 92 9.32 -2.13 5.80
N LEU A 93 8.64 -1.01 6.07
CA LEU A 93 8.39 -0.01 5.03
C LEU A 93 9.69 0.65 4.55
N ALA A 94 10.63 0.91 5.46
CA ALA A 94 11.93 1.49 5.11
C ALA A 94 12.73 0.54 4.21
N ASP A 95 12.71 -0.76 4.49
CA ASP A 95 13.31 -1.78 3.62
C ASP A 95 12.56 -1.86 2.27
N ALA A 96 11.23 -1.89 2.26
CA ALA A 96 10.44 -1.90 1.03
C ALA A 96 10.64 -0.67 0.12
N LEU A 97 10.90 0.50 0.70
CA LEU A 97 11.14 1.74 -0.06
C LEU A 97 12.51 1.76 -0.76
N LEU A 98 13.46 0.94 -0.32
CA LEU A 98 14.74 0.75 -0.98
C LEU A 98 14.62 -0.15 -2.21
N GLU A 99 13.64 -1.05 -2.22
CA GLU A 99 13.40 -1.99 -3.29
C GLU A 99 12.82 -1.29 -4.52
N ARG A 100 13.60 -1.30 -5.60
CA ARG A 100 13.22 -0.69 -6.90
C ARG A 100 12.66 -1.71 -7.88
N GLU A 101 12.82 -2.98 -7.59
CA GLU A 101 12.25 -4.07 -8.36
C GLU A 101 10.86 -4.37 -7.79
N PRO A 102 9.83 -4.56 -8.62
CA PRO A 102 8.56 -5.05 -8.14
C PRO A 102 8.69 -6.55 -7.85
N LEU A 103 8.41 -6.97 -6.61
CA LEU A 103 8.02 -8.36 -6.39
C LEU A 103 6.72 -8.53 -7.17
N ILE A 104 6.75 -9.38 -8.20
CA ILE A 104 5.55 -9.84 -8.91
C ILE A 104 4.83 -10.75 -7.92
N ILE A 105 4.12 -10.12 -6.99
CA ILE A 105 3.09 -10.79 -6.23
C ILE A 105 1.94 -10.82 -7.24
N GLU A 106 1.65 -12.01 -7.76
CA GLU A 106 0.36 -12.29 -8.37
C GLU A 106 -0.69 -11.95 -7.31
N GLU A 107 -1.13 -10.69 -7.34
CA GLU A 107 -2.40 -10.28 -6.78
C GLU A 107 -3.38 -11.29 -7.41
N PRO A 108 -3.98 -12.22 -6.62
CA PRO A 108 -5.04 -13.04 -7.18
C PRO A 108 -6.01 -12.00 -7.73
N ALA A 109 -6.20 -12.08 -9.05
CA ALA A 109 -7.01 -11.18 -9.83
C ALA A 109 -8.16 -10.77 -8.95
N ALA A 110 -8.24 -9.46 -8.65
CA ALA A 110 -9.35 -8.87 -7.94
C ALA A 110 -10.58 -9.62 -8.40
N VAL A 111 -11.14 -10.44 -7.51
CA VAL A 111 -12.24 -11.34 -7.82
C VAL A 111 -13.27 -10.41 -8.40
N GLU A 112 -13.41 -10.47 -9.72
CA GLU A 112 -14.38 -9.70 -10.45
C GLU A 112 -15.68 -10.14 -9.82
N ASP A 113 -16.37 -9.26 -9.08
CA ASP A 113 -17.71 -9.53 -8.60
C ASP A 113 -18.51 -10.09 -9.78
N PRO A 114 -18.81 -11.40 -9.84
CA PRO A 114 -19.65 -11.94 -10.88
C PRO A 114 -21.06 -11.83 -10.32
N VAL A 115 -21.66 -10.67 -10.44
CA VAL A 115 -23.12 -10.59 -10.53
C VAL A 115 -23.40 -10.49 -12.02
N ALA A 116 -23.31 -11.63 -12.72
CA ALA A 116 -24.48 -12.39 -13.18
C ALA A 116 -25.43 -11.49 -13.98
N GLU A 117 -25.37 -11.53 -15.33
CA GLU A 117 -26.28 -12.31 -16.19
C GLU A 117 -27.77 -12.02 -15.86
N THR A 118 -28.67 -11.68 -16.79
CA THR A 118 -28.88 -12.15 -18.17
C THR A 118 -30.23 -11.57 -18.65
N THR A 119 -30.52 -11.65 -19.95
CA THR A 119 -31.90 -11.60 -20.57
C THR A 119 -32.47 -10.19 -20.79
N ALA A 120 -33.05 -9.76 -21.92
CA ALA A 120 -33.23 -10.25 -23.29
C ALA A 120 -33.89 -9.11 -24.11
N GLU A 121 -33.91 -9.27 -25.44
CA GLU A 121 -34.92 -8.77 -26.39
C GLU A 121 -35.09 -7.25 -26.57
N SER A 122 -34.76 -6.73 -27.76
CA SER A 122 -35.66 -6.59 -28.93
C SER A 122 -36.76 -5.54 -28.72
N GLU A 123 -36.63 -4.39 -29.38
CA GLU A 123 -37.66 -3.83 -30.28
C GLU A 123 -37.05 -2.77 -31.21
#